data_AF-A0A923D3G0-F1
#
_entry.id   AF-A0A923D3G0-F1
#
_cell.length_a   1.000
_cell.length_b   1.000
_cell.length_c   1.000
_cell.angle_alpha   90.00
_cell.angle_beta   90.00
_cell.angle_gamma   90.00
#
_symmetry.space_group_name_H-M   'P 1'
#
loop_
_entity.id
_entity.type
_entity.pdbx_description
1 polymer ?
#
loop_
_entity_poly.entity_id
_entity_poly.type
_entity_poly.pdbx_seq_one_letter_code
_entity_poly.pdbx_strand_id
1 'polypeptide(L)'
;FGYKNERYREFGWASAKMDDLANCIPARLTALLIPAAAAILWLKPLNAFRILFRDGRKHPSPNSGLAEAAVAGALGVQFGGLNYYFGQPSRRPTIGDALREMNKNDIIKAISLMFVTLTLSAILFLGFRVILLRP
;
A
#
# COMPACT_ATOMS: atom_id res chain seq x y z
N PHE A 1 7.34 5.84 -8.75
CA PHE A 1 6.90 5.46 -10.12
C PHE A 1 7.47 6.42 -11.14
N GLY A 2 8.77 6.32 -11.46
CA GLY A 2 9.37 7.11 -12.55
C GLY A 2 9.34 6.33 -13.85
N TYR A 3 8.78 6.91 -14.92
CA TYR A 3 8.88 6.35 -16.27
C TYR A 3 10.36 6.18 -16.62
N LYS A 4 10.79 4.93 -16.83
CA LYS A 4 12.15 4.60 -17.28
C LYS A 4 12.27 4.85 -18.79
N ASN A 5 12.16 6.10 -19.22
CA ASN A 5 12.63 6.50 -20.54
C ASN A 5 14.13 6.81 -20.44
N GLU A 6 14.92 6.32 -21.39
CA GLU A 6 16.38 6.51 -21.46
C GLU A 6 16.79 8.00 -21.39
N ARG A 7 15.88 8.91 -21.76
CA ARG A 7 16.08 10.36 -21.77
C ARG A 7 15.90 11.08 -20.42
N TYR A 8 15.21 10.50 -19.43
CA TYR A 8 14.86 11.19 -18.15
C TYR A 8 15.34 10.46 -16.90
N ARG A 9 16.18 9.45 -17.07
CA ARG A 9 16.63 8.56 -15.99
C ARG A 9 17.41 9.31 -14.90
N GLU A 10 18.09 10.40 -15.23
CA GLU A 10 18.92 11.17 -14.30
C GLU A 10 18.19 12.37 -13.70
N PHE A 11 17.28 13.02 -14.44
CA PHE A 11 16.52 14.19 -13.96
C PHE A 11 15.41 13.83 -12.95
N GLY A 12 14.77 12.66 -13.09
CA GLY A 12 13.68 12.24 -12.20
C GLY A 12 14.14 11.45 -10.97
N TRP A 13 15.39 10.98 -10.93
CA TRP A 13 15.85 10.03 -9.92
C TRP A 13 16.08 10.68 -8.56
N ALA A 14 16.72 11.85 -8.52
CA ALA A 14 16.95 12.58 -7.27
C ALA A 14 15.62 13.00 -6.61
N SER A 15 14.67 13.50 -7.40
CA SER A 15 13.32 13.84 -6.93
C SER A 15 12.55 12.62 -6.44
N ALA A 16 12.56 11.50 -7.18
CA ALA A 16 11.91 10.27 -6.76
C ALA A 16 12.50 9.69 -5.47
N LYS A 17 13.83 9.81 -5.29
CA LYS A 17 14.51 9.33 -4.09
C LYS A 17 14.26 10.22 -2.87
N MET A 18 14.14 11.52 -3.08
CA MET A 18 13.75 12.47 -2.03
C MET A 18 12.29 12.28 -1.62
N ASP A 19 11.38 12.04 -2.57
CA ASP A 19 9.99 11.68 -2.30
C ASP A 19 9.89 10.36 -1.51
N ASP A 20 10.67 9.34 -1.91
CA ASP A 20 10.71 8.08 -1.18
C ASP A 20 11.23 8.25 0.27
N LEU A 21 12.15 9.19 0.52
CA LEU A 21 12.63 9.50 1.88
C LEU A 21 11.56 10.23 2.71
N ALA A 22 10.92 11.26 2.13
CA ALA A 22 9.86 12.01 2.81
C ALA A 22 8.67 11.10 3.17
N ASN A 23 8.34 10.15 2.29
CA ASN A 23 7.23 9.20 2.49
C ASN A 23 7.61 7.98 3.34
N CYS A 24 8.85 7.85 3.79
CA CYS A 24 9.32 6.70 4.55
C CYS A 24 8.51 6.49 5.85
N ILE A 25 8.33 7.54 6.65
CA ILE A 25 7.57 7.48 7.91
C ILE A 25 6.06 7.42 7.65
N PRO A 26 5.45 8.31 6.84
CA PRO A 26 4.02 8.26 6.57
C PRO A 26 3.56 6.92 6.01
N ALA A 27 4.30 6.33 5.05
CA ALA A 27 3.91 5.07 4.43
C ALA A 27 3.87 3.91 5.42
N ARG A 28 4.78 3.86 6.39
CA ARG A 28 4.81 2.82 7.44
C ARG A 28 3.63 2.98 8.39
N LEU A 29 3.33 4.21 8.81
CA LEU A 29 2.17 4.50 9.65
C LEU A 29 0.88 4.09 8.93
N THR A 30 0.69 4.53 7.69
CA THR A 30 -0.47 4.16 6.87
C THR A 30 -0.59 2.65 6.72
N ALA A 31 0.51 1.96 6.42
CA ALA A 31 0.50 0.51 6.25
C ALA A 31 0.07 -0.25 7.52
N LEU A 32 0.40 0.26 8.71
CA LEU A 32 -0.05 -0.31 9.99
C LEU A 32 -1.52 0.01 10.30
N LEU A 33 -2.05 1.11 9.77
CA LEU A 33 -3.47 1.46 9.93
C LEU A 33 -4.39 0.63 9.02
N ILE A 34 -3.89 0.09 7.89
CA ILE A 34 -4.70 -0.74 6.98
C ILE A 34 -5.22 -2.03 7.67
N PRO A 35 -4.42 -2.79 8.44
CA PRO A 35 -4.93 -3.89 9.26
C PRO A 35 -6.03 -3.47 10.24
N ALA A 36 -5.92 -2.29 10.86
CA ALA A 36 -6.96 -1.76 11.75
C ALA A 36 -8.25 -1.43 10.97
N ALA A 37 -8.13 -0.78 9.81
CA ALA A 37 -9.26 -0.54 8.91
C ALA A 37 -9.91 -1.85 8.43
N ALA A 38 -9.12 -2.87 8.15
CA ALA A 38 -9.61 -4.20 7.78
C ALA A 38 -10.41 -4.86 8.91
N ALA A 39 -10.05 -4.63 10.17
CA ALA A 39 -10.83 -5.12 11.32
C ALA A 39 -12.20 -4.43 11.40
N ILE A 40 -12.25 -3.11 11.22
CA ILE A 40 -13.51 -2.32 11.22
C ILE A 40 -14.45 -2.76 10.09
N LEU A 41 -13.90 -3.11 8.93
CA LEU A 41 -14.65 -3.53 7.75
C LEU A 41 -14.93 -5.04 7.70
N TRP A 42 -14.65 -5.79 8.77
CA TRP A 42 -14.87 -7.25 8.84
C TRP A 42 -14.17 -8.03 7.71
N LEU A 43 -12.95 -7.60 7.34
CA LEU A 43 -12.07 -8.26 6.38
C LEU A 43 -11.07 -9.17 7.12
N LYS A 44 -9.84 -9.31 6.61
CA LYS A 44 -8.80 -10.20 7.18
C LYS A 44 -7.64 -9.42 7.81
N PRO A 45 -7.81 -8.79 8.99
CA PRO A 45 -6.78 -7.92 9.60
C PRO A 45 -5.47 -8.65 9.93
N LEU A 46 -5.55 -9.88 10.48
CA LEU A 46 -4.36 -10.68 10.79
C LEU A 46 -3.59 -11.06 9.52
N ASN A 47 -4.31 -11.38 8.43
CA ASN A 47 -3.68 -11.67 7.16
C ASN A 47 -3.07 -10.41 6.53
N ALA A 48 -3.75 -9.26 6.63
CA ALA A 48 -3.20 -7.97 6.21
C ALA A 48 -1.84 -7.69 6.87
N PHE A 49 -1.76 -7.88 8.19
CA PHE A 49 -0.50 -7.71 8.94
C PHE A 49 0.55 -8.72 8.49
N ARG A 50 0.22 -10.02 8.40
CA ARG A 50 1.14 -11.08 7.95
C ARG A 50 1.73 -10.77 6.56
N ILE A 51 0.89 -10.40 5.60
CA ILE A 51 1.31 -10.12 4.23
C ILE A 51 2.11 -8.82 4.14
N LEU A 52 1.73 -7.78 4.89
CA LEU A 52 2.49 -6.53 4.98
C LEU A 52 3.97 -6.78 5.30
N PHE A 53 4.27 -7.57 6.34
CA PHE A 53 5.66 -7.86 6.71
C PHE A 53 6.35 -8.81 5.74
N ARG A 54 5.62 -9.81 5.21
CA ARG A 54 6.18 -10.81 4.29
C ARG A 54 6.53 -10.23 2.92
N ASP A 55 5.65 -9.38 2.39
CA ASP A 55 5.65 -9.00 0.96
C ASP A 55 5.86 -7.50 0.73
N GLY A 56 5.78 -6.65 1.77
CA GLY A 56 5.81 -5.19 1.62
C GLY A 56 7.09 -4.63 0.98
N ARG A 57 8.17 -5.43 0.92
CA ARG A 57 9.45 -5.07 0.28
C ARG A 57 9.62 -5.63 -1.14
N LYS A 58 8.63 -6.35 -1.68
CA LYS A 58 8.68 -6.94 -3.03
C LYS A 58 8.41 -5.92 -4.14
N HIS A 59 7.74 -4.82 -3.83
CA HIS A 59 7.48 -3.76 -4.81
C HIS A 59 8.74 -2.90 -5.05
N PRO A 60 8.99 -2.39 -6.27
CA PRO A 60 10.15 -1.56 -6.57
C PRO A 60 10.27 -0.28 -5.72
N SER A 61 9.14 0.31 -5.31
CA SER A 61 9.12 1.37 -4.30
C SER A 61 8.92 0.76 -2.90
N PRO A 62 9.84 1.05 -1.95
CA PRO A 62 9.77 0.54 -0.59
C PRO A 62 8.59 1.11 0.22
N ASN A 63 7.98 2.20 -0.24
CA ASN A 63 6.85 2.84 0.42
C ASN A 63 5.52 2.28 -0.09
N SER A 64 5.35 2.25 -1.42
CA SER A 64 4.08 1.77 -2.02
C SER A 64 3.84 0.28 -1.76
N GLY A 65 4.90 -0.53 -1.69
CA GLY A 65 4.79 -1.97 -1.47
C GLY A 65 4.14 -2.34 -0.14
N LEU A 66 4.33 -1.52 0.90
CA LEU A 66 3.76 -1.77 2.23
C LEU A 66 2.22 -1.72 2.17
N ALA A 67 1.68 -0.62 1.64
CA ALA A 67 0.23 -0.46 1.51
C ALA A 67 -0.38 -1.52 0.58
N GLU A 68 0.28 -1.79 -0.55
CA GLU A 68 -0.15 -2.82 -1.51
C GLU A 68 -0.23 -4.21 -0.85
N ALA A 69 0.80 -4.60 -0.09
CA ALA A 69 0.84 -5.86 0.63
C ALA A 69 -0.24 -5.95 1.72
N ALA A 70 -0.43 -4.88 2.50
CA ALA A 70 -1.48 -4.84 3.52
C ALA A 70 -2.88 -4.99 2.91
N VAL A 71 -3.18 -4.31 1.79
CA VAL A 71 -4.46 -4.43 1.08
C VAL A 71 -4.65 -5.83 0.50
N ALA A 72 -3.63 -6.40 -0.13
CA ALA A 72 -3.68 -7.78 -0.67
C ALA A 72 -4.04 -8.78 0.44
N GLY A 73 -3.39 -8.66 1.60
CA GLY A 73 -3.68 -9.49 2.77
C GLY A 73 -5.08 -9.27 3.34
N ALA A 74 -5.53 -8.01 3.45
CA ALA A 74 -6.86 -7.67 3.94
C ALA A 74 -7.97 -8.28 3.07
N LEU A 75 -7.81 -8.21 1.74
CA LEU A 75 -8.77 -8.73 0.77
C LEU A 75 -8.64 -10.25 0.55
N GLY A 76 -7.49 -10.83 0.89
CA GLY A 76 -7.17 -12.24 0.64
C GLY A 76 -6.95 -12.55 -0.84
N VAL A 77 -6.30 -11.62 -1.56
CA VAL A 77 -6.02 -11.72 -3.00
C VAL A 77 -4.52 -11.58 -3.24
N GLN A 78 -4.10 -11.86 -4.49
CA GLN A 78 -2.73 -11.73 -4.94
C GLN A 78 -2.63 -10.69 -6.05
N PHE A 79 -1.71 -9.74 -5.87
CA PHE A 79 -1.34 -8.74 -6.88
C PHE A 79 -0.05 -9.14 -7.59
N GLY A 80 0.22 -8.48 -8.73
CA GLY A 80 1.42 -8.71 -9.54
C GLY A 80 1.31 -9.94 -10.43
N GLY A 81 2.42 -10.68 -10.58
CA GLY A 81 2.48 -11.83 -11.49
C GLY A 81 2.66 -11.43 -12.95
N LEU A 82 2.19 -12.28 -13.86
CA LEU A 82 2.29 -12.04 -15.30
C LEU A 82 1.22 -11.04 -15.73
N ASN A 83 1.65 -9.88 -16.25
CA ASN A 83 0.79 -8.85 -16.82
C ASN A 83 1.22 -8.59 -18.26
N TYR A 84 0.33 -8.05 -19.09
CA TYR A 84 0.65 -7.66 -20.46
C TYR A 84 0.54 -6.14 -20.60
N TYR A 85 1.61 -5.48 -21.03
CA TYR A 85 1.62 -4.05 -21.34
C TYR A 85 1.99 -3.86 -22.80
N PHE A 86 1.12 -3.19 -23.57
CA PHE A 86 1.30 -3.01 -25.02
C PHE A 86 1.57 -4.33 -25.77
N GLY A 87 0.91 -5.42 -25.34
CA GLY A 87 1.09 -6.76 -25.89
C GLY A 87 2.35 -7.51 -25.41
N GLN A 88 3.24 -6.86 -24.66
CA GLN A 88 4.45 -7.51 -24.14
C GLN A 88 4.25 -8.07 -22.72
N PRO A 89 4.67 -9.31 -22.45
CA PRO A 89 4.61 -9.88 -21.12
C PRO A 89 5.57 -9.15 -20.16
N SER A 90 5.05 -8.73 -19.02
CA SER A 90 5.79 -8.13 -17.92
C SER A 90 5.54 -8.95 -16.66
N ARG A 91 6.59 -9.60 -16.16
CA ARG A 91 6.52 -10.42 -14.95
C ARG A 91 6.94 -9.57 -13.76
N ARG A 92 6.02 -9.31 -12.84
CA ARG A 92 6.30 -8.63 -11.56
C ARG A 92 6.27 -9.63 -10.40
N PRO A 93 7.00 -9.35 -9.30
CA PRO A 93 6.85 -10.11 -8.07
C PRO A 93 5.39 -10.17 -7.65
N THR A 94 4.97 -11.29 -7.10
CA THR A 94 3.61 -11.42 -6.56
C THR A 94 3.56 -10.97 -5.11
N ILE A 95 2.51 -10.24 -4.76
CA ILE A 95 2.25 -9.71 -3.42
C ILE A 95 0.91 -10.24 -2.92
N GLY A 96 0.87 -10.84 -1.74
CA GLY A 96 -0.32 -11.49 -1.19
C GLY A 96 -0.43 -12.98 -1.51
N ASP A 97 -1.56 -13.56 -1.13
CA ASP A 97 -1.91 -14.97 -1.33
C ASP A 97 -3.23 -15.03 -2.10
N ALA A 98 -3.32 -15.88 -3.12
CA ALA A 98 -4.56 -16.12 -3.88
C ALA A 98 -5.53 -17.02 -3.08
N LEU A 99 -5.96 -16.57 -1.90
CA LEU A 99 -6.93 -17.30 -1.07
C LEU A 99 -8.32 -17.36 -1.71
N ARG A 100 -8.56 -16.49 -2.69
CA ARG A 100 -9.72 -16.47 -3.59
C ARG A 100 -9.36 -15.69 -4.85
N GLU A 101 -10.21 -15.81 -5.87
CA GLU A 101 -10.10 -15.00 -7.07
C GLU A 101 -10.51 -13.53 -6.83
N MET A 102 -9.86 -12.62 -7.56
CA MET A 102 -10.21 -11.22 -7.59
C MET A 102 -11.52 -11.02 -8.36
N ASN A 103 -12.37 -10.13 -7.86
CA ASN A 103 -13.60 -9.75 -8.55
C ASN A 103 -13.86 -8.25 -8.42
N LYS A 104 -14.87 -7.75 -9.15
CA LYS A 104 -15.19 -6.32 -9.21
C LYS A 104 -15.51 -5.70 -7.84
N ASN A 105 -16.04 -6.47 -6.90
CA ASN A 105 -16.36 -5.97 -5.56
C ASN A 105 -15.10 -5.66 -4.74
N ASP A 106 -13.93 -6.15 -5.15
CA ASP A 106 -12.66 -5.83 -4.50
C ASP A 106 -12.25 -4.38 -4.68
N ILE A 107 -12.69 -3.75 -5.78
CA ILE A 107 -12.50 -2.33 -6.01
C ILE A 107 -13.25 -1.54 -4.92
N ILE A 108 -14.51 -1.91 -4.66
CA ILE A 108 -15.34 -1.26 -3.64
C ILE A 108 -14.72 -1.47 -2.25
N LYS A 109 -14.30 -2.70 -1.92
CA LYS A 109 -13.65 -3.00 -0.63
C LYS A 109 -12.32 -2.27 -0.46
N ALA A 110 -11.52 -2.14 -1.51
CA ALA A 110 -10.27 -1.38 -1.49
C ALA A 110 -10.54 0.11 -1.26
N ILE A 111 -11.58 0.67 -1.89
CA ILE A 111 -12.01 2.06 -1.66
C ILE A 111 -12.50 2.23 -0.21
N SER A 112 -13.28 1.30 0.32
CA SER A 112 -13.71 1.34 1.73
C SER A 112 -12.50 1.29 2.68
N LEU A 113 -11.52 0.41 2.42
CA LEU A 113 -10.27 0.36 3.17
C LEU A 113 -9.54 1.70 3.13
N MET A 114 -9.46 2.35 1.96
CA MET A 114 -8.83 3.65 1.81
C MET A 114 -9.52 4.72 2.67
N PHE A 115 -10.85 4.84 2.61
CA PHE A 115 -11.58 5.84 3.38
C PHE A 115 -11.49 5.60 4.89
N VAL A 116 -11.63 4.35 5.35
CA VAL A 116 -11.49 4.05 6.79
C VAL A 116 -10.06 4.31 7.27
N THR A 117 -9.04 3.94 6.48
CA THR A 117 -7.63 4.22 6.81
C THR A 117 -7.37 5.73 6.87
N LEU A 118 -7.97 6.51 5.97
CA LEU A 118 -7.91 7.97 5.97
C LEU A 118 -8.53 8.54 7.26
N THR A 119 -9.72 8.09 7.63
CA THR A 119 -10.39 8.52 8.87
C THR A 119 -9.55 8.18 10.10
N LEU A 120 -9.00 6.96 10.19
CA LEU A 120 -8.10 6.57 11.29
C LEU A 120 -6.85 7.45 11.35
N SER A 121 -6.26 7.74 10.20
CA SER A 121 -5.10 8.63 10.11
C SER A 121 -5.45 10.04 10.59
N ALA A 122 -6.58 10.59 10.16
CA ALA A 122 -7.05 11.92 10.57
C ALA A 122 -7.29 12.00 12.09
N ILE A 123 -7.93 10.98 12.68
CA ILE A 123 -8.12 10.88 14.13
C ILE A 123 -6.78 10.83 14.86
N LEU A 124 -5.83 10.01 14.38
CA LEU A 124 -4.50 9.88 14.97
C LEU A 124 -3.76 11.24 14.98
N PHE A 125 -3.72 11.93 13.84
CA PHE A 125 -3.03 13.22 13.73
C PHE A 125 -3.71 14.34 14.52
N LEU A 126 -5.05 14.40 14.49
CA LEU A 126 -5.80 15.39 15.27
C LEU A 126 -5.64 15.15 16.77
N GLY A 127 -5.71 13.90 17.22
CA GLY A 127 -5.49 13.51 18.61
C GLY A 127 -4.07 13.86 19.07
N PHE A 128 -3.06 13.54 18.26
CA PHE A 128 -1.67 13.91 18.53
C PHE A 128 -1.50 15.43 18.67
N ARG A 129 -2.12 16.21 17.78
CA ARG A 129 -2.10 17.68 17.84
C ARG A 129 -2.77 18.21 19.12
N VAL A 130 -3.91 17.67 19.52
CA VAL A 130 -4.61 18.09 20.76
C VAL A 130 -3.75 17.80 21.98
N ILE A 131 -3.08 16.65 22.04
CA ILE A 131 -2.20 16.27 23.15
C ILE A 131 -0.98 17.21 23.23
N LEU A 132 -0.36 17.54 22.10
CA LEU A 132 0.79 18.44 22.04
C LEU A 132 0.47 19.89 22.41
N LEU A 133 -0.75 20.34 22.13
CA LEU A 133 -1.20 21.71 22.39
C LEU A 133 -1.93 21.83 23.73
N ARG A 134 -1.95 20.78 24.56
CA ARG A 134 -2.40 20.90 25.94
C ARG A 134 -1.33 21.66 26.73
N PRO A 135 -1.68 22.82 27.33
CA PRO A 135 -0.76 23.59 28.17
C PRO A 135 -0.39 22.84 29.45
#